data_AF-A0A4U0FC59-F1
#
_entry.id   AF-A0A4U0FC59-F1
#
_cell.length_a   1.000
_cell.length_b   1.000
_cell.length_c   1.000
_cell.angle_alpha   90.00
_cell.angle_beta   90.00
_cell.angle_gamma   90.00
#
_symmetry.space_group_name_H-M   'P 1'
#
loop_
_entity.id
_entity.type
_entity.pdbx_description
1 polymer ?
#
loop_
_entity_poly.entity_id
_entity_poly.type
_entity_poly.pdbx_seq_one_letter_code
_entity_poly.pdbx_strand_id
1 'polypeptide(L)'
;MKKIHFALASVLALSLAATNTAMAKHNEHGKQVKKTGLENALDHVKNEKAREAIKRAMERQKQKREDKDEDRVKTDVQIVAADKAALKIGFSGNDTISSVTQALILPTKGKYGSTIAWTSSNTAVISNDGKTVVRPAGADVKVVLTATLTKNAVTAKVTFEVTVKAQLIDAQIVAADKAALAIGFSGSDSATTVTSPLTLAVKGANGSSITWVSSVPAVISNDGKTVNRPAVGQGDVTVTLVATITSNGVIDSKAFTLIVKAQLTDAEKVAADKAALSIGFVTGDSASSVTGKLTLPTAGPNGSAVTWVSSSPAVVSNNGTVNRPAAGQGDVTVTLVATIASSTVSDVKTYTVVVKQQLTDAQKVAADKAILQIGFSGTDTAGSVTSKLTLPALGANGSTIVWYSSNSAVITDNGTVIRPAAGTGDKTVTLTAIIINNTAFESKAFTLTVKQLP
;
A
#
# COMPACT_ATOMS: atom_id res chain seq x y z
N MET A 1 65.37 -48.95 10.65
CA MET A 1 65.89 -50.14 11.38
C MET A 1 65.16 -50.25 12.74
N LYS A 2 65.01 -51.44 13.33
CA LYS A 2 64.13 -51.76 14.50
C LYS A 2 64.88 -51.88 15.85
N LYS A 3 64.08 -52.02 16.95
CA LYS A 3 64.37 -52.31 18.40
C LYS A 3 64.82 -51.07 19.22
N ILE A 4 64.62 -50.89 20.54
CA ILE A 4 64.04 -51.62 21.73
C ILE A 4 63.05 -50.59 22.43
N HIS A 5 61.82 -50.84 22.93
CA HIS A 5 61.34 -51.52 24.17
C HIS A 5 61.92 -50.91 25.51
N PHE A 6 61.26 -50.82 26.69
CA PHE A 6 59.86 -51.00 27.17
C PHE A 6 59.73 -50.43 28.62
N ALA A 7 58.51 -50.46 29.24
CA ALA A 7 58.22 -50.43 30.70
C ALA A 7 58.51 -49.13 31.51
N LEU A 8 57.96 -48.90 32.72
CA LEU A 8 56.62 -49.13 33.31
C LEU A 8 56.51 -48.27 34.60
N ALA A 9 55.28 -47.92 35.00
CA ALA A 9 54.78 -47.50 36.33
C ALA A 9 55.74 -47.01 37.46
N SER A 10 55.35 -45.92 38.13
CA SER A 10 55.49 -45.81 39.59
C SER A 10 54.37 -45.00 40.23
N VAL A 11 53.94 -45.49 41.39
CA VAL A 11 52.89 -44.94 42.25
C VAL A 11 53.47 -43.86 43.16
N LEU A 12 52.71 -42.81 43.46
CA LEU A 12 52.89 -42.11 44.73
C LEU A 12 51.54 -41.65 45.28
N ALA A 13 51.10 -42.31 46.34
CA ALA A 13 50.06 -41.79 47.21
C ALA A 13 50.67 -40.74 48.14
N LEU A 14 49.92 -39.69 48.48
CA LEU A 14 50.22 -38.88 49.65
C LEU A 14 48.92 -38.56 50.39
N SER A 15 48.79 -39.11 51.59
CA SER A 15 47.84 -38.65 52.59
C SER A 15 48.37 -37.38 53.24
N LEU A 16 47.46 -36.51 53.71
CA LEU A 16 47.41 -36.16 55.13
C LEU A 16 46.11 -35.42 55.47
N ALA A 17 45.57 -35.73 56.64
CA ALA A 17 44.50 -34.94 57.24
C ALA A 17 45.09 -33.75 58.02
N ALA A 18 44.35 -32.65 58.09
CA ALA A 18 44.50 -31.67 59.15
C ALA A 18 43.19 -30.90 59.34
N THR A 19 42.55 -31.09 60.49
CA THR A 19 41.52 -30.19 61.01
C THR A 19 42.17 -28.92 61.56
N ASN A 20 41.63 -27.73 61.30
CA ASN A 20 41.13 -26.90 62.40
C ASN A 20 40.33 -25.67 61.98
N THR A 21 39.36 -25.39 62.83
CA THR A 21 38.56 -24.16 62.96
C THR A 21 39.42 -22.96 63.38
N ALA A 22 39.16 -21.77 62.82
CA ALA A 22 39.23 -20.49 63.54
C ALA A 22 38.64 -19.33 62.70
N MET A 23 38.18 -18.28 63.39
CA MET A 23 37.52 -17.10 62.82
C MET A 23 38.48 -16.00 62.32
N ALA A 24 37.92 -15.09 61.50
CA ALA A 24 38.01 -13.62 61.60
C ALA A 24 38.72 -12.82 60.46
N LYS A 25 37.91 -11.92 59.88
CA LYS A 25 38.20 -10.57 59.31
C LYS A 25 39.09 -10.42 58.05
N HIS A 26 38.53 -9.64 57.10
CA HIS A 26 39.17 -8.67 56.19
C HIS A 26 40.64 -8.89 55.74
N ASN A 27 40.90 -9.04 54.44
CA ASN A 27 40.89 -7.91 53.49
C ASN A 27 41.02 -8.38 52.02
N GLU A 28 40.86 -7.46 51.08
CA GLU A 28 41.12 -7.69 49.64
C GLU A 28 42.60 -8.01 49.36
N HIS A 29 42.87 -8.92 48.41
CA HIS A 29 43.95 -8.79 47.44
C HIS A 29 43.68 -9.68 46.20
N GLY A 30 44.29 -9.34 45.07
CA GLY A 30 43.88 -9.78 43.74
C GLY A 30 43.86 -11.29 43.49
N LYS A 31 42.87 -11.74 42.73
CA LYS A 31 42.69 -13.11 42.25
C LYS A 31 43.76 -13.48 41.22
N GLN A 32 44.97 -13.86 41.65
CA GLN A 32 45.95 -14.46 40.76
C GLN A 32 45.40 -15.78 40.21
N VAL A 33 45.00 -15.77 38.94
CA VAL A 33 44.66 -16.99 38.21
C VAL A 33 45.95 -17.79 38.05
N LYS A 34 46.01 -18.98 38.65
CA LYS A 34 47.10 -19.93 38.40
C LYS A 34 47.08 -20.30 36.91
N LYS A 35 48.02 -19.76 36.14
CA LYS A 35 48.22 -20.10 34.72
C LYS A 35 48.33 -21.63 34.57
N THR A 36 47.56 -22.16 33.65
CA THR A 36 47.63 -23.55 33.22
C THR A 36 48.94 -23.83 32.48
N GLY A 37 49.35 -25.10 32.39
CA GLY A 37 50.61 -25.48 31.73
C GLY A 37 50.72 -25.03 30.26
N LEU A 38 49.58 -24.85 29.57
CA LEU A 38 49.52 -24.32 28.20
C LEU A 38 49.73 -22.80 28.13
N GLU A 39 49.27 -22.04 29.13
CA GLU A 39 49.48 -20.59 29.21
C GLU A 39 50.95 -20.27 29.51
N ASN A 40 51.60 -21.04 30.38
CA ASN A 40 53.05 -20.91 30.61
C ASN A 40 53.89 -21.32 29.38
N ALA A 41 53.41 -22.27 28.56
CA ALA A 41 54.08 -22.63 27.31
C ALA A 41 54.03 -21.51 26.25
N LEU A 42 53.00 -20.66 26.28
CA LEU A 42 52.84 -19.54 25.34
C LEU A 42 53.89 -18.42 25.55
N ASP A 43 54.37 -18.26 26.79
CA ASP A 43 55.34 -17.22 27.17
C ASP A 43 56.79 -17.57 26.79
N HIS A 44 57.09 -18.85 26.52
CA HIS A 44 58.46 -19.32 26.24
C HIS A 44 58.69 -19.78 24.78
N VAL A 45 57.67 -19.78 23.93
CA VAL A 45 57.77 -20.22 22.52
C VAL A 45 58.02 -19.04 21.57
N LYS A 46 59.22 -19.00 20.97
CA LYS A 46 59.66 -17.99 19.99
C LYS A 46 59.24 -18.28 18.53
N ASN A 47 58.61 -19.43 18.25
CA ASN A 47 58.18 -19.82 16.91
C ASN A 47 56.68 -19.53 16.73
N GLU A 48 56.35 -18.60 15.83
CA GLU A 48 54.97 -18.13 15.61
C GLU A 48 53.99 -19.26 15.24
N LYS A 49 54.45 -20.23 14.44
CA LYS A 49 53.63 -21.36 13.97
C LYS A 49 53.30 -22.33 15.11
N ALA A 50 54.20 -22.47 16.08
CA ALA A 50 53.96 -23.22 17.31
C ALA A 50 53.09 -22.44 18.31
N ARG A 51 53.25 -21.11 18.38
CA ARG A 51 52.46 -20.22 19.23
C ARG A 51 50.97 -20.23 18.86
N GLU A 52 50.67 -20.19 17.56
CA GLU A 52 49.30 -20.36 17.05
C GLU A 52 48.73 -21.77 17.27
N ALA A 53 49.55 -22.82 17.21
CA ALA A 53 49.11 -24.17 17.55
C ALA A 53 48.69 -24.28 19.03
N ILE A 54 49.42 -23.62 19.95
CA ILE A 54 49.09 -23.56 21.38
C ILE A 54 47.80 -22.77 21.60
N LYS A 55 47.61 -21.60 20.96
CA LYS A 55 46.33 -20.85 21.03
C LYS A 55 45.14 -21.70 20.55
N ARG A 56 45.25 -22.37 19.40
CA ARG A 56 44.19 -23.27 18.89
C ARG A 56 43.93 -24.47 19.81
N ALA A 57 44.94 -24.96 20.52
CA ALA A 57 44.77 -26.01 21.52
C ALA A 57 44.04 -25.51 22.78
N MET A 58 44.32 -24.29 23.23
CA MET A 58 43.61 -23.64 24.34
C MET A 58 42.15 -23.35 23.98
N GLU A 59 41.88 -22.79 22.79
CA GLU A 59 40.50 -22.55 22.36
C GLU A 59 39.71 -23.87 22.19
N ARG A 60 40.34 -24.93 21.68
CA ARG A 60 39.75 -26.29 21.65
C ARG A 60 39.51 -26.87 23.04
N GLN A 61 40.31 -26.55 24.07
CA GLN A 61 40.03 -26.95 25.44
C GLN A 61 38.90 -26.14 26.08
N LYS A 62 38.78 -24.85 25.72
CA LYS A 62 37.70 -23.97 26.14
C LYS A 62 36.36 -24.41 25.53
N GLN A 63 36.32 -24.65 24.20
CA GLN A 63 35.17 -25.23 23.51
C GLN A 63 34.77 -26.58 24.13
N LYS A 64 35.73 -27.48 24.38
CA LYS A 64 35.49 -28.77 25.06
C LYS A 64 35.10 -28.68 26.55
N ARG A 65 35.19 -27.49 27.18
CA ARG A 65 34.65 -27.22 28.51
C ARG A 65 33.23 -26.66 28.40
N GLU A 66 32.99 -25.74 27.47
CA GLU A 66 31.67 -25.17 27.18
C GLU A 66 30.69 -26.27 26.69
N ASP A 67 31.09 -27.11 25.72
CA ASP A 67 30.32 -28.28 25.26
C ASP A 67 30.09 -29.32 26.39
N LYS A 68 30.95 -29.36 27.41
CA LYS A 68 30.83 -30.29 28.56
C LYS A 68 29.95 -29.78 29.70
N ASP A 69 29.75 -28.47 29.82
CA ASP A 69 28.81 -27.92 30.80
C ASP A 69 27.35 -27.91 30.28
N GLU A 70 27.11 -28.08 28.97
CA GLU A 70 25.77 -28.40 28.44
C GLU A 70 25.33 -29.84 28.79
N ASP A 71 26.26 -30.80 28.78
CA ASP A 71 26.01 -32.23 29.05
C ASP A 71 26.17 -32.62 30.53
N ARG A 72 26.38 -31.63 31.41
CA ARG A 72 26.45 -31.83 32.85
C ARG A 72 25.04 -31.84 33.44
N VAL A 73 24.67 -32.94 34.10
CA VAL A 73 23.36 -33.09 34.76
C VAL A 73 23.11 -31.91 35.71
N LYS A 74 22.22 -31.00 35.29
CA LYS A 74 21.81 -29.83 36.08
C LYS A 74 21.15 -30.30 37.36
N THR A 75 21.50 -29.68 38.50
CA THR A 75 20.81 -29.97 39.75
C THR A 75 19.36 -29.48 39.69
N ASP A 76 18.47 -30.05 40.49
CA ASP A 76 17.05 -29.66 40.50
C ASP A 76 16.85 -28.15 40.74
N VAL A 77 17.73 -27.52 41.54
CA VAL A 77 17.78 -26.07 41.76
C VAL A 77 18.12 -25.31 40.48
N GLN A 78 19.11 -25.78 39.70
CA GLN A 78 19.49 -25.18 38.43
C GLN A 78 18.40 -25.38 37.36
N ILE A 79 17.72 -26.53 37.35
CA ILE A 79 16.59 -26.82 36.47
C ILE A 79 15.42 -25.86 36.75
N VAL A 80 14.98 -25.76 38.01
CA VAL A 80 13.88 -24.88 38.41
C VAL A 80 14.20 -23.41 38.16
N ALA A 81 15.45 -22.98 38.41
CA ALA A 81 15.88 -21.61 38.13
C ALA A 81 15.89 -21.29 36.61
N ALA A 82 16.41 -22.22 35.79
CA ALA A 82 16.44 -22.05 34.33
C ALA A 82 15.02 -22.07 33.72
N ASP A 83 14.15 -22.98 34.18
CA ASP A 83 12.75 -23.02 33.76
C ASP A 83 11.97 -21.77 34.20
N LYS A 84 12.22 -21.25 35.41
CA LYS A 84 11.62 -19.99 35.89
C LYS A 84 12.05 -18.79 35.04
N ALA A 85 13.33 -18.71 34.64
CA ALA A 85 13.82 -17.64 33.76
C ALA A 85 13.26 -17.74 32.33
N ALA A 86 13.14 -18.96 31.81
CA ALA A 86 12.58 -19.25 30.50
C ALA A 86 11.04 -19.10 30.44
N LEU A 87 10.34 -19.16 31.57
CA LEU A 87 8.88 -19.15 31.61
C LEU A 87 8.28 -17.88 30.99
N LYS A 88 7.28 -18.08 30.14
CA LYS A 88 6.44 -17.03 29.53
C LYS A 88 5.00 -17.54 29.49
N ILE A 89 4.04 -16.61 29.58
CA ILE A 89 2.64 -16.85 29.23
C ILE A 89 2.52 -16.68 27.72
N GLY A 90 1.83 -17.60 27.04
CA GLY A 90 1.40 -17.41 25.65
C GLY A 90 0.02 -16.74 25.59
N PHE A 91 -0.19 -15.92 24.56
CA PHE A 91 -1.42 -15.16 24.34
C PHE A 91 -2.01 -15.53 22.98
N SER A 92 -3.33 -15.37 22.84
CA SER A 92 -4.08 -15.72 21.63
C SER A 92 -4.32 -14.48 20.75
N GLY A 93 -4.05 -14.58 19.45
CA GLY A 93 -4.20 -13.47 18.51
C GLY A 93 -3.29 -12.28 18.87
N ASN A 94 -3.89 -11.10 19.07
CA ASN A 94 -3.19 -9.85 19.39
C ASN A 94 -3.17 -9.52 20.90
N ASP A 95 -3.60 -10.46 21.76
CA ASP A 95 -3.57 -10.25 23.21
C ASP A 95 -2.13 -10.10 23.72
N THR A 96 -1.98 -9.32 24.80
CA THR A 96 -0.70 -9.15 25.51
C THR A 96 -0.93 -9.19 27.02
N ILE A 97 0.14 -9.22 27.81
CA ILE A 97 0.04 -9.27 29.28
C ILE A 97 -0.73 -8.07 29.89
N SER A 98 -0.75 -6.92 29.21
CA SER A 98 -1.52 -5.73 29.59
C SER A 98 -2.84 -5.57 28.82
N SER A 99 -3.20 -6.50 27.94
CA SER A 99 -4.42 -6.47 27.16
C SER A 99 -4.88 -7.88 26.78
N VAL A 100 -5.53 -8.57 27.72
CA VAL A 100 -6.12 -9.89 27.50
C VAL A 100 -7.62 -9.79 27.24
N THR A 101 -8.08 -10.44 26.17
CA THR A 101 -9.49 -10.56 25.79
C THR A 101 -9.93 -12.02 25.60
N GLN A 102 -8.98 -12.95 25.49
CA GLN A 102 -9.17 -14.36 25.14
C GLN A 102 -8.40 -15.29 26.08
N ALA A 103 -8.54 -16.61 25.87
CA ALA A 103 -7.83 -17.64 26.62
C ALA A 103 -6.31 -17.53 26.55
N LEU A 104 -5.65 -17.83 27.67
CA LEU A 104 -4.20 -17.86 27.83
C LEU A 104 -3.62 -19.25 27.59
N ILE A 105 -2.39 -19.29 27.10
CA ILE A 105 -1.61 -20.52 26.93
C ILE A 105 -0.63 -20.61 28.11
N LEU A 106 -1.04 -21.34 29.15
CA LEU A 106 -0.24 -21.56 30.36
C LEU A 106 0.52 -22.90 30.27
N PRO A 107 1.87 -22.90 30.14
CA PRO A 107 2.62 -24.14 30.03
C PRO A 107 2.64 -24.90 31.37
N THR A 108 2.42 -26.22 31.33
CA THR A 108 2.40 -27.12 32.50
C THR A 108 3.73 -27.86 32.72
N LYS A 109 4.70 -27.68 31.82
CA LYS A 109 6.07 -28.22 31.90
C LYS A 109 7.08 -27.16 31.45
N GLY A 110 8.20 -27.08 32.16
CA GLY A 110 9.36 -26.28 31.78
C GLY A 110 10.23 -26.96 30.72
N LYS A 111 11.08 -26.18 30.04
CA LYS A 111 12.00 -26.65 28.98
C LYS A 111 12.98 -27.72 29.49
N TYR A 112 13.39 -27.65 30.75
CA TYR A 112 14.30 -28.58 31.43
C TYR A 112 13.55 -29.57 32.34
N GLY A 113 12.22 -29.65 32.20
CA GLY A 113 11.39 -30.69 32.78
C GLY A 113 11.00 -30.48 34.25
N SER A 114 10.92 -29.24 34.73
CA SER A 114 10.08 -28.92 35.90
C SER A 114 8.60 -29.10 35.55
N THR A 115 7.78 -29.57 36.49
CA THR A 115 6.31 -29.42 36.38
C THR A 115 5.93 -27.99 36.77
N ILE A 116 4.85 -27.45 36.18
CA ILE A 116 4.38 -26.10 36.45
C ILE A 116 2.90 -26.15 36.81
N ALA A 117 2.59 -25.79 38.05
CA ALA A 117 1.23 -25.61 38.54
C ALA A 117 0.89 -24.13 38.63
N TRP A 118 -0.26 -23.74 38.07
CA TRP A 118 -0.71 -22.34 38.01
C TRP A 118 -1.85 -22.10 38.99
N THR A 119 -1.83 -20.96 39.68
CA THR A 119 -2.96 -20.47 40.49
C THR A 119 -3.26 -19.01 40.18
N SER A 120 -4.54 -18.70 40.00
CA SER A 120 -5.04 -17.35 39.73
C SER A 120 -5.47 -16.65 41.02
N SER A 121 -5.17 -15.36 41.14
CA SER A 121 -5.70 -14.52 42.23
C SER A 121 -7.20 -14.21 42.09
N ASN A 122 -7.80 -14.46 40.92
CA ASN A 122 -9.22 -14.28 40.67
C ASN A 122 -9.71 -15.30 39.64
N THR A 123 -10.15 -16.46 40.12
CA THR A 123 -10.63 -17.58 39.28
C THR A 123 -11.95 -17.31 38.57
N ALA A 124 -12.70 -16.28 38.97
CA ALA A 124 -13.90 -15.82 38.26
C ALA A 124 -13.58 -15.02 36.99
N VAL A 125 -12.36 -14.45 36.89
CA VAL A 125 -11.89 -13.66 35.73
C VAL A 125 -10.90 -14.45 34.86
N ILE A 126 -9.96 -15.19 35.46
CA ILE A 126 -9.08 -16.14 34.74
C ILE A 126 -9.00 -17.46 35.52
N SER A 127 -9.39 -18.58 34.91
CA SER A 127 -9.25 -19.92 35.52
C SER A 127 -7.78 -20.29 35.77
N ASN A 128 -7.53 -21.23 36.69
CA ASN A 128 -6.18 -21.69 37.01
C ASN A 128 -5.43 -22.29 35.81
N ASP A 129 -6.13 -22.81 34.80
CA ASP A 129 -5.55 -23.34 33.56
C ASP A 129 -5.51 -22.31 32.40
N GLY A 130 -5.97 -21.07 32.64
CA GLY A 130 -5.97 -19.97 31.68
C GLY A 130 -7.02 -20.08 30.56
N LYS A 131 -7.77 -21.18 30.48
CA LYS A 131 -8.70 -21.43 29.37
C LYS A 131 -10.00 -20.63 29.45
N THR A 132 -10.49 -20.39 30.66
CA THR A 132 -11.66 -19.54 30.88
C THR A 132 -11.18 -18.14 31.23
N VAL A 133 -11.48 -17.18 30.35
CA VAL A 133 -11.27 -15.75 30.59
C VAL A 133 -12.62 -15.05 30.48
N VAL A 134 -13.09 -14.53 31.60
CA VAL A 134 -14.34 -13.75 31.68
C VAL A 134 -13.95 -12.27 31.72
N ARG A 135 -14.32 -11.54 30.68
CA ARG A 135 -14.05 -10.10 30.61
C ARG A 135 -14.97 -9.35 31.58
N PRO A 136 -14.43 -8.47 32.45
CA PRO A 136 -15.23 -7.67 33.37
C PRO A 136 -16.09 -6.65 32.61
N ALA A 137 -17.17 -6.17 33.22
CA ALA A 137 -17.98 -5.09 32.65
C ALA A 137 -17.42 -3.72 33.08
N GLY A 138 -17.32 -2.78 32.15
CA GLY A 138 -17.09 -1.35 32.41
C GLY A 138 -15.64 -0.92 32.66
N ALA A 139 -14.84 -1.70 33.41
CA ALA A 139 -13.45 -1.38 33.76
C ALA A 139 -12.53 -2.60 33.77
N ASP A 140 -11.28 -2.43 33.31
CA ASP A 140 -10.29 -3.50 33.22
C ASP A 140 -9.94 -4.07 34.61
N VAL A 141 -9.67 -5.38 34.68
CA VAL A 141 -9.31 -6.05 35.94
C VAL A 141 -7.92 -6.66 35.83
N LYS A 142 -7.10 -6.42 36.85
CA LYS A 142 -5.79 -7.05 37.03
C LYS A 142 -5.93 -8.37 37.78
N VAL A 143 -5.29 -9.42 37.28
CA VAL A 143 -5.25 -10.76 37.87
C VAL A 143 -3.81 -11.21 37.98
N VAL A 144 -3.39 -11.64 39.17
CA VAL A 144 -2.03 -12.16 39.39
C VAL A 144 -2.04 -13.67 39.21
N LEU A 145 -1.40 -14.16 38.16
CA LEU A 145 -1.16 -15.58 37.94
C LEU A 145 0.17 -15.98 38.59
N THR A 146 0.13 -16.98 39.47
CA THR A 146 1.33 -17.53 40.13
C THR A 146 1.67 -18.89 39.53
N ALA A 147 2.83 -19.00 38.89
CA ALA A 147 3.40 -20.27 38.48
C ALA A 147 4.26 -20.83 39.61
N THR A 148 3.96 -22.04 40.07
CA THR A 148 4.78 -22.84 40.97
C THR A 148 5.49 -23.91 40.15
N LEU A 149 6.79 -23.76 39.98
CA LEU A 149 7.66 -24.70 39.27
C LEU A 149 8.24 -25.69 40.27
N THR A 150 8.18 -26.98 39.97
CA THR A 150 8.65 -28.07 40.84
C THR A 150 9.53 -29.05 40.08
N LYS A 151 10.68 -29.41 40.66
CA LYS A 151 11.52 -30.52 40.24
C LYS A 151 11.93 -31.33 41.47
N ASN A 152 11.45 -32.56 41.56
CA ASN A 152 11.58 -33.39 42.76
C ASN A 152 11.15 -32.61 44.02
N ALA A 153 12.04 -32.42 45.00
CA ALA A 153 11.76 -31.67 46.23
C ALA A 153 11.98 -30.14 46.11
N VAL A 154 12.52 -29.65 44.99
CA VAL A 154 12.81 -28.22 44.79
C VAL A 154 11.63 -27.50 44.16
N THR A 155 11.21 -26.39 44.76
CA THR A 155 10.14 -25.53 44.24
C THR A 155 10.58 -24.08 44.11
N ALA A 156 10.07 -23.36 43.10
CA ALA A 156 10.14 -21.91 43.03
C ALA A 156 8.82 -21.32 42.51
N LYS A 157 8.51 -20.09 42.93
CA LYS A 157 7.35 -19.33 42.44
C LYS A 157 7.77 -18.14 41.59
N VAL A 158 6.93 -17.79 40.62
CA VAL A 158 7.00 -16.53 39.85
C VAL A 158 5.58 -16.05 39.57
N THR A 159 5.37 -14.75 39.65
CA THR A 159 4.07 -14.09 39.46
C THR A 159 4.05 -13.30 38.16
N PHE A 160 2.88 -13.22 37.55
CA PHE A 160 2.59 -12.43 36.37
C PHE A 160 1.32 -11.62 36.63
N GLU A 161 1.41 -10.29 36.61
CA GLU A 161 0.23 -9.43 36.64
C GLU A 161 -0.34 -9.32 35.22
N VAL A 162 -1.54 -9.85 35.02
CA VAL A 162 -2.24 -9.90 33.74
C VAL A 162 -3.42 -8.93 33.78
N THR A 163 -3.59 -8.08 32.77
CA THR A 163 -4.74 -7.15 32.68
C THR A 163 -5.77 -7.68 31.69
N VAL A 164 -6.96 -8.02 32.18
CA VAL A 164 -8.10 -8.43 31.36
C VAL A 164 -8.94 -7.22 30.98
N LYS A 165 -9.14 -7.03 29.67
CA LYS A 165 -9.83 -5.87 29.10
C LYS A 165 -11.34 -5.98 29.29
N ALA A 166 -11.96 -4.91 29.79
CA ALA A 166 -13.39 -4.87 29.98
C ALA A 166 -14.20 -4.99 28.68
N GLN A 167 -15.42 -5.50 28.81
CA GLN A 167 -16.52 -5.24 27.87
C GLN A 167 -17.16 -3.89 28.22
N LEU A 168 -17.60 -3.14 27.20
CA LEU A 168 -18.34 -1.90 27.42
C LEU A 168 -19.71 -2.22 28.05
N ILE A 169 -20.13 -1.45 29.04
CA ILE A 169 -21.52 -1.47 29.53
C ILE A 169 -22.44 -0.69 28.58
N ASP A 170 -23.75 -0.93 28.63
CA ASP A 170 -24.73 -0.27 27.77
C ASP A 170 -24.63 1.26 27.74
N ALA A 171 -24.37 1.90 28.88
CA ALA A 171 -24.16 3.34 28.95
C ALA A 171 -22.89 3.80 28.20
N GLN A 172 -21.81 3.00 28.22
CA GLN A 172 -20.60 3.28 27.45
C GLN A 172 -20.81 2.98 25.95
N ILE A 173 -21.57 1.94 25.61
CA ILE A 173 -21.97 1.59 24.23
C ILE A 173 -22.76 2.75 23.61
N VAL A 174 -23.82 3.20 24.29
CA VAL A 174 -24.67 4.32 23.85
C VAL A 174 -23.85 5.61 23.73
N ALA A 175 -23.00 5.92 24.71
CA ALA A 175 -22.15 7.12 24.67
C ALA A 175 -21.13 7.09 23.51
N ALA A 176 -20.48 5.94 23.27
CA ALA A 176 -19.52 5.76 22.18
C ALA A 176 -20.21 5.84 20.81
N ASP A 177 -21.36 5.19 20.64
CA ASP A 177 -22.15 5.25 19.41
C ASP A 177 -22.70 6.65 19.17
N LYS A 178 -23.18 7.35 20.20
CA LYS A 178 -23.58 8.76 20.13
C LYS A 178 -22.42 9.68 19.71
N ALA A 179 -21.23 9.47 20.27
CA ALA A 179 -20.05 10.25 19.89
C ALA A 179 -19.71 10.06 18.40
N ALA A 180 -19.67 8.80 17.94
CA ALA A 180 -19.36 8.44 16.55
C ALA A 180 -20.49 8.76 15.54
N LEU A 181 -21.74 8.90 15.98
CA LEU A 181 -22.89 9.08 15.09
C LEU A 181 -22.78 10.37 14.27
N ALA A 182 -22.86 10.22 12.94
CA ALA A 182 -22.91 11.31 11.96
C ALA A 182 -24.02 11.05 10.94
N ILE A 183 -24.45 12.10 10.24
CA ILE A 183 -25.34 12.01 9.08
C ILE A 183 -24.47 11.88 7.83
N GLY A 184 -24.81 10.94 6.94
CA GLY A 184 -24.22 10.86 5.61
C GLY A 184 -24.93 11.78 4.64
N PHE A 185 -24.18 12.66 3.97
CA PHE A 185 -24.65 13.55 2.91
C PHE A 185 -24.24 13.02 1.54
N SER A 186 -24.92 13.47 0.48
CA SER A 186 -24.65 13.04 -0.91
C SER A 186 -24.12 14.20 -1.77
N GLY A 187 -23.18 13.90 -2.68
CA GLY A 187 -22.55 14.91 -3.52
C GLY A 187 -21.78 15.97 -2.72
N SER A 188 -22.17 17.24 -2.89
CA SER A 188 -21.61 18.40 -2.19
C SER A 188 -22.52 18.91 -1.05
N ASP A 189 -23.53 18.14 -0.65
CA ASP A 189 -24.39 18.51 0.47
C ASP A 189 -23.62 18.48 1.81
N SER A 190 -24.10 19.29 2.75
CA SER A 190 -23.62 19.37 4.12
C SER A 190 -24.78 19.73 5.05
N ALA A 191 -24.52 19.80 6.36
CA ALA A 191 -25.52 20.23 7.32
C ALA A 191 -26.14 21.61 7.02
N THR A 192 -25.45 22.51 6.32
CA THR A 192 -25.96 23.85 5.97
C THR A 192 -26.42 23.98 4.51
N THR A 193 -26.31 22.91 3.71
CA THR A 193 -26.54 22.92 2.26
C THR A 193 -27.31 21.69 1.78
N VAL A 194 -28.30 21.22 2.55
CA VAL A 194 -29.05 20.01 2.20
C VAL A 194 -29.95 20.28 0.98
N THR A 195 -29.77 19.50 -0.08
CA THR A 195 -30.57 19.49 -1.31
C THR A 195 -31.07 18.10 -1.69
N SER A 196 -30.45 17.04 -1.14
CA SER A 196 -30.60 15.64 -1.54
C SER A 196 -30.88 14.73 -0.34
N PRO A 197 -31.38 13.50 -0.56
CA PRO A 197 -31.60 12.52 0.49
C PRO A 197 -30.37 12.22 1.37
N LEU A 198 -30.63 11.95 2.64
CA LEU A 198 -29.64 11.68 3.68
C LEU A 198 -29.46 10.18 3.91
N THR A 199 -28.25 9.79 4.30
CA THR A 199 -27.98 8.45 4.85
C THR A 199 -27.98 8.51 6.37
N LEU A 200 -29.02 7.94 6.99
CA LEU A 200 -29.16 7.86 8.45
C LEU A 200 -28.86 6.45 8.95
N ALA A 201 -27.93 6.32 9.90
CA ALA A 201 -27.58 5.03 10.49
C ALA A 201 -28.69 4.54 11.43
N VAL A 202 -29.14 3.29 11.27
CA VAL A 202 -30.12 2.62 12.16
C VAL A 202 -29.46 1.75 13.24
N LYS A 203 -28.13 1.61 13.20
CA LYS A 203 -27.34 0.84 14.16
C LYS A 203 -25.99 1.53 14.41
N GLY A 204 -25.57 1.59 15.65
CA GLY A 204 -24.25 2.09 16.07
C GLY A 204 -23.14 1.06 15.89
N ALA A 205 -21.89 1.53 15.87
CA ALA A 205 -20.71 0.68 15.66
C ALA A 205 -20.51 -0.36 16.78
N ASN A 206 -20.92 -0.03 18.01
CA ASN A 206 -20.86 -0.88 19.19
C ASN A 206 -22.17 -1.67 19.42
N GLY A 207 -23.15 -1.52 18.53
CA GLY A 207 -24.34 -2.36 18.48
C GLY A 207 -25.67 -1.69 18.86
N SER A 208 -25.65 -0.43 19.33
CA SER A 208 -26.89 0.29 19.69
C SER A 208 -27.90 0.32 18.55
N SER A 209 -29.19 0.21 18.86
CA SER A 209 -30.25 0.57 17.91
C SER A 209 -30.36 2.09 17.81
N ILE A 210 -30.63 2.62 16.62
CA ILE A 210 -30.79 4.06 16.38
C ILE A 210 -32.10 4.30 15.64
N THR A 211 -32.98 5.12 16.23
CA THR A 211 -34.21 5.61 15.59
C THR A 211 -34.12 7.13 15.40
N TRP A 212 -34.83 7.65 14.40
CA TRP A 212 -34.72 9.05 13.99
C TRP A 212 -36.09 9.73 13.94
N VAL A 213 -36.15 10.98 14.39
CA VAL A 213 -37.35 11.83 14.33
C VAL A 213 -36.96 13.18 13.74
N SER A 214 -37.74 13.65 12.77
CA SER A 214 -37.59 14.98 12.17
C SER A 214 -38.52 15.98 12.83
N SER A 215 -38.01 17.19 13.10
CA SER A 215 -38.84 18.32 13.54
C SER A 215 -39.79 18.83 12.44
N VAL A 216 -39.50 18.52 11.17
CA VAL A 216 -40.35 18.87 10.02
C VAL A 216 -40.42 17.67 9.04
N PRO A 217 -41.22 16.63 9.34
CA PRO A 217 -41.29 15.41 8.51
C PRO A 217 -41.72 15.64 7.05
N ALA A 218 -42.41 16.75 6.79
CA ALA A 218 -42.81 17.17 5.44
C ALA A 218 -41.65 17.72 4.59
N VAL A 219 -40.55 18.17 5.21
CA VAL A 219 -39.35 18.72 4.55
C VAL A 219 -38.21 17.70 4.54
N ILE A 220 -37.95 17.00 5.66
CA ILE A 220 -37.09 15.81 5.72
C ILE A 220 -37.85 14.70 6.42
N SER A 221 -38.08 13.56 5.76
CA SER A 221 -38.71 12.39 6.37
C SER A 221 -37.89 11.82 7.53
N ASN A 222 -38.52 11.12 8.47
CA ASN A 222 -37.85 10.53 9.63
C ASN A 222 -36.71 9.55 9.25
N ASP A 223 -36.77 8.92 8.08
CA ASP A 223 -35.73 8.02 7.57
C ASP A 223 -34.70 8.72 6.66
N GLY A 224 -34.81 10.04 6.47
CA GLY A 224 -33.91 10.86 5.64
C GLY A 224 -34.03 10.67 4.13
N LYS A 225 -34.86 9.73 3.65
CA LYS A 225 -34.91 9.37 2.22
C LYS A 225 -35.70 10.36 1.36
N THR A 226 -36.66 11.07 1.94
CA THR A 226 -37.41 12.13 1.26
C THR A 226 -36.95 13.48 1.77
N VAL A 227 -36.46 14.32 0.85
CA VAL A 227 -36.10 15.72 1.10
C VAL A 227 -36.89 16.60 0.14
N ASN A 228 -37.91 17.28 0.67
CA ASN A 228 -38.75 18.20 -0.08
C ASN A 228 -38.21 19.61 0.12
N ARG A 229 -37.45 20.09 -0.87
CA ARG A 229 -36.88 21.45 -0.84
C ARG A 229 -37.99 22.51 -0.86
N PRO A 230 -37.88 23.60 -0.06
CA PRO A 230 -38.80 24.72 -0.11
C PRO A 230 -38.95 25.28 -1.53
N ALA A 231 -40.16 25.70 -1.89
CA ALA A 231 -40.43 26.30 -3.20
C ALA A 231 -39.63 27.60 -3.39
N VAL A 232 -39.45 27.99 -4.65
CA VAL A 232 -38.77 29.25 -5.03
C VAL A 232 -39.37 30.44 -4.27
N GLY A 233 -38.51 31.24 -3.63
CA GLY A 233 -38.90 32.42 -2.86
C GLY A 233 -39.38 32.16 -1.42
N GLN A 234 -39.53 30.92 -0.97
CA GLN A 234 -39.91 30.59 0.42
C GLN A 234 -38.73 30.68 1.43
N GLY A 235 -37.50 30.81 0.94
CA GLY A 235 -36.29 30.76 1.76
C GLY A 235 -35.92 29.34 2.20
N ASP A 236 -34.74 29.21 2.82
CA ASP A 236 -34.27 27.93 3.35
C ASP A 236 -35.04 27.53 4.61
N VAL A 237 -35.20 26.23 4.85
CA VAL A 237 -35.87 25.71 6.05
C VAL A 237 -34.89 24.97 6.95
N THR A 238 -34.81 25.38 8.21
CA THR A 238 -34.07 24.68 9.26
C THR A 238 -34.87 23.50 9.79
N VAL A 239 -34.27 22.31 9.82
CA VAL A 239 -34.85 21.07 10.35
C VAL A 239 -33.90 20.47 11.37
N THR A 240 -34.42 20.07 12.52
CA THR A 240 -33.66 19.31 13.52
C THR A 240 -34.01 17.83 13.40
N LEU A 241 -33.04 17.00 13.06
CA LEU A 241 -33.15 15.55 13.19
C LEU A 241 -32.65 15.12 14.58
N VAL A 242 -33.46 14.39 15.32
CA VAL A 242 -33.08 13.81 16.61
C VAL A 242 -32.91 12.31 16.44
N ALA A 243 -31.69 11.82 16.65
CA ALA A 243 -31.40 10.41 16.80
C ALA A 243 -31.61 10.00 18.25
N THR A 244 -32.32 8.89 18.47
CA THR A 244 -32.44 8.20 19.76
C THR A 244 -31.63 6.91 19.69
N ILE A 245 -30.58 6.82 20.51
CA ILE A 245 -29.62 5.71 20.56
C ILE A 245 -29.96 4.85 21.77
N THR A 246 -30.14 3.53 21.58
CA THR A 246 -30.58 2.60 22.63
C THR A 246 -29.75 1.32 22.68
N SER A 247 -29.30 0.92 23.87
CA SER A 247 -28.74 -0.41 24.16
C SER A 247 -29.35 -0.96 25.45
N ASN A 248 -30.02 -2.12 25.37
CA ASN A 248 -30.68 -2.82 26.49
C ASN A 248 -31.50 -1.93 27.46
N GLY A 249 -32.18 -0.91 26.95
CA GLY A 249 -33.00 0.02 27.74
C GLY A 249 -32.27 1.26 28.27
N VAL A 250 -30.94 1.34 28.15
CA VAL A 250 -30.23 2.61 28.28
C VAL A 250 -30.44 3.42 27.00
N ILE A 251 -30.84 4.68 27.16
CA ILE A 251 -31.22 5.59 26.06
C ILE A 251 -30.47 6.91 26.21
N ASP A 252 -29.94 7.43 25.11
CA ASP A 252 -29.48 8.81 24.97
C ASP A 252 -29.88 9.34 23.57
N SER A 253 -29.85 10.65 23.36
CA SER A 253 -30.21 11.29 22.09
C SER A 253 -29.15 12.26 21.57
N LYS A 254 -29.15 12.48 20.26
CA LYS A 254 -28.29 13.45 19.57
C LYS A 254 -29.10 14.23 18.54
N ALA A 255 -29.13 15.55 18.69
CA ALA A 255 -29.76 16.45 17.73
C ALA A 255 -28.75 16.90 16.66
N PHE A 256 -29.22 16.96 15.42
CA PHE A 256 -28.50 17.49 14.27
C PHE A 256 -29.36 18.57 13.62
N THR A 257 -28.87 19.80 13.61
CA THR A 257 -29.54 20.92 12.93
C THR A 257 -29.07 20.95 11.47
N LEU A 258 -30.04 20.91 10.56
CA LEU A 258 -29.85 20.90 9.12
C LEU A 258 -30.54 22.12 8.48
N ILE A 259 -29.98 22.65 7.39
CA ILE A 259 -30.60 23.69 6.57
C ILE A 259 -30.89 23.09 5.19
N VAL A 260 -32.18 22.94 4.87
CA VAL A 260 -32.64 22.51 3.55
C VAL A 260 -32.77 23.72 2.64
N LYS A 261 -31.98 23.72 1.57
CA LYS A 261 -31.90 24.83 0.63
C LYS A 261 -33.15 24.92 -0.23
N ALA A 262 -33.70 26.14 -0.33
CA ALA A 262 -34.79 26.43 -1.26
C ALA A 262 -34.45 26.01 -2.70
N GLN A 263 -35.46 25.77 -3.53
CA GLN A 263 -35.29 25.66 -4.97
C GLN A 263 -34.77 26.98 -5.55
N LEU A 264 -33.80 26.90 -6.45
CA LEU A 264 -33.25 28.06 -7.15
C LEU A 264 -34.33 28.72 -8.01
N THR A 265 -34.36 30.05 -8.05
CA THR A 265 -35.06 30.81 -9.07
C THR A 265 -34.50 30.48 -10.46
N ASP A 266 -35.30 30.69 -11.51
CA ASP A 266 -34.84 30.44 -12.89
C ASP A 266 -33.65 31.34 -13.28
N ALA A 267 -33.54 32.54 -12.69
CA ALA A 267 -32.37 33.41 -12.84
C ALA A 267 -31.11 32.83 -12.15
N GLU A 268 -31.23 32.28 -10.94
CA GLU A 268 -30.12 31.61 -10.26
C GLU A 268 -29.69 30.33 -10.96
N LYS A 269 -30.64 29.54 -11.50
CA LYS A 269 -30.33 28.36 -12.34
C LYS A 269 -29.51 28.77 -13.57
N VAL A 270 -29.99 29.76 -14.32
CA VAL A 270 -29.31 30.25 -15.54
C VAL A 270 -27.93 30.80 -15.19
N ALA A 271 -27.78 31.57 -14.10
CA ALA A 271 -26.49 32.10 -13.67
C ALA A 271 -25.50 30.99 -13.22
N ALA A 272 -25.95 30.03 -12.42
CA ALA A 272 -25.14 28.90 -11.97
C ALA A 272 -24.75 27.97 -13.12
N ASP A 273 -25.69 27.67 -14.03
CA ASP A 273 -25.45 26.85 -15.22
C ASP A 273 -24.53 27.58 -16.21
N LYS A 274 -24.69 28.89 -16.40
CA LYS A 274 -23.75 29.71 -17.19
C LYS A 274 -22.35 29.69 -16.59
N ALA A 275 -22.20 29.77 -15.26
CA ALA A 275 -20.90 29.65 -14.60
C ALA A 275 -20.27 28.28 -14.85
N ALA A 276 -21.03 27.19 -14.62
CA ALA A 276 -20.58 25.81 -14.77
C ALA A 276 -20.38 25.35 -16.23
N LEU A 277 -21.05 25.99 -17.20
CA LEU A 277 -20.99 25.58 -18.61
C LEU A 277 -19.54 25.61 -19.12
N SER A 278 -19.16 24.55 -19.82
CA SER A 278 -17.89 24.40 -20.51
C SER A 278 -18.10 23.60 -21.80
N ILE A 279 -17.19 23.74 -22.77
CA ILE A 279 -17.17 22.91 -23.97
C ILE A 279 -16.08 21.85 -23.83
N GLY A 280 -16.36 20.63 -24.30
CA GLY A 280 -15.40 19.54 -24.32
C GLY A 280 -14.61 19.51 -25.63
N PHE A 281 -13.33 19.18 -25.53
CA PHE A 281 -12.40 18.96 -26.64
C PHE A 281 -12.00 17.49 -26.71
N VAL A 282 -11.55 17.00 -27.87
CA VAL A 282 -10.90 15.68 -27.96
C VAL A 282 -9.48 15.72 -27.35
N THR A 283 -8.92 14.55 -27.02
CA THR A 283 -7.57 14.46 -26.46
C THR A 283 -6.53 15.15 -27.36
N GLY A 284 -5.82 16.13 -26.81
CA GLY A 284 -4.79 16.91 -27.53
C GLY A 284 -5.28 18.24 -28.12
N ASP A 285 -6.59 18.45 -28.21
CA ASP A 285 -7.18 19.72 -28.65
C ASP A 285 -7.31 20.74 -27.50
N SER A 286 -7.46 22.01 -27.86
CA SER A 286 -7.81 23.11 -26.94
C SER A 286 -8.52 24.24 -27.70
N ALA A 287 -8.97 25.29 -27.00
CA ALA A 287 -9.62 26.43 -27.63
C ALA A 287 -8.77 27.11 -28.73
N SER A 288 -7.44 27.11 -28.63
CA SER A 288 -6.54 27.68 -29.65
C SER A 288 -6.07 26.67 -30.72
N SER A 289 -6.48 25.41 -30.61
CA SER A 289 -6.13 24.33 -31.53
C SER A 289 -7.19 23.24 -31.51
N VAL A 290 -8.21 23.38 -32.35
CA VAL A 290 -9.26 22.38 -32.57
C VAL A 290 -8.98 21.62 -33.86
N THR A 291 -8.90 20.30 -33.76
CA THR A 291 -8.72 19.35 -34.87
C THR A 291 -9.82 18.28 -34.92
N GLY A 292 -10.54 18.05 -33.82
CA GLY A 292 -11.64 17.10 -33.71
C GLY A 292 -12.99 17.74 -33.36
N LYS A 293 -14.01 16.88 -33.18
CA LYS A 293 -15.37 17.30 -32.81
C LYS A 293 -15.40 17.92 -31.40
N LEU A 294 -16.15 19.00 -31.24
CA LEU A 294 -16.45 19.60 -29.94
C LEU A 294 -17.65 18.93 -29.28
N THR A 295 -17.60 18.76 -27.96
CA THR A 295 -18.73 18.35 -27.13
C THR A 295 -19.40 19.60 -26.57
N LEU A 296 -20.62 19.90 -27.03
CA LEU A 296 -21.40 21.07 -26.64
C LEU A 296 -22.59 20.62 -25.77
N PRO A 297 -22.61 20.89 -24.45
CA PRO A 297 -23.71 20.48 -23.58
C PRO A 297 -25.02 21.16 -23.97
N THR A 298 -26.12 20.41 -23.98
CA THR A 298 -27.48 20.91 -24.29
C THR A 298 -28.34 21.19 -23.05
N ALA A 299 -27.79 20.95 -21.85
CA ALA A 299 -28.40 21.29 -20.57
C ALA A 299 -27.31 21.63 -19.54
N GLY A 300 -27.64 22.50 -18.57
CA GLY A 300 -26.84 22.78 -17.39
C GLY A 300 -27.20 21.88 -16.20
N PRO A 301 -26.32 21.77 -15.19
CA PRO A 301 -26.53 20.90 -14.02
C PRO A 301 -27.76 21.25 -13.17
N ASN A 302 -28.26 22.49 -13.21
CA ASN A 302 -29.47 22.94 -12.51
C ASN A 302 -30.72 22.90 -13.41
N GLY A 303 -30.63 22.31 -14.61
CA GLY A 303 -31.75 22.05 -15.50
C GLY A 303 -32.06 23.17 -16.50
N SER A 304 -31.21 24.19 -16.65
CA SER A 304 -31.35 25.14 -17.76
C SER A 304 -31.07 24.46 -19.09
N ALA A 305 -31.91 24.68 -20.11
CA ALA A 305 -31.64 24.26 -21.47
C ALA A 305 -30.50 25.09 -22.08
N VAL A 306 -29.65 24.48 -22.90
CA VAL A 306 -28.55 25.16 -23.59
C VAL A 306 -28.67 24.93 -25.09
N THR A 307 -28.74 26.02 -25.85
CA THR A 307 -28.79 26.00 -27.31
C THR A 307 -27.58 26.70 -27.90
N TRP A 308 -27.05 26.21 -29.01
CA TRP A 308 -25.78 26.66 -29.58
C TRP A 308 -25.93 27.22 -30.98
N VAL A 309 -25.28 28.36 -31.23
CA VAL A 309 -25.16 29.00 -32.54
C VAL A 309 -23.69 29.25 -32.86
N SER A 310 -23.26 28.81 -34.04
CA SER A 310 -21.92 29.05 -34.56
C SER A 310 -21.88 30.26 -35.49
N SER A 311 -20.85 31.09 -35.39
CA SER A 311 -20.55 32.14 -36.37
C SER A 311 -20.15 31.58 -37.74
N SER A 312 -19.76 30.30 -37.82
CA SER A 312 -19.29 29.65 -39.05
C SER A 312 -19.75 28.18 -39.12
N PRO A 313 -21.05 27.91 -39.36
CA PRO A 313 -21.61 26.55 -39.34
C PRO A 313 -20.95 25.54 -40.29
N ALA A 314 -20.31 26.00 -41.36
CA ALA A 314 -19.58 25.18 -42.32
C ALA A 314 -18.19 24.70 -41.82
N VAL A 315 -17.67 25.30 -40.75
CA VAL A 315 -16.39 24.98 -40.11
C VAL A 315 -16.60 24.32 -38.75
N VAL A 316 -17.52 24.87 -37.93
CA VAL A 316 -18.04 24.22 -36.73
C VAL A 316 -19.55 24.37 -36.75
N SER A 317 -20.27 23.26 -36.91
CA SER A 317 -21.74 23.26 -36.87
C SER A 317 -22.28 23.45 -35.45
N ASN A 318 -23.57 23.80 -35.32
CA ASN A 318 -24.23 24.03 -34.03
C ASN A 318 -24.25 22.81 -33.09
N ASN A 319 -23.94 21.60 -33.58
CA ASN A 319 -23.80 20.38 -32.75
C ASN A 319 -22.34 20.02 -32.42
N GLY A 320 -21.40 20.93 -32.69
CA GLY A 320 -19.97 20.77 -32.42
C GLY A 320 -19.20 19.97 -33.46
N THR A 321 -19.85 19.43 -34.52
CA THR A 321 -19.12 18.73 -35.60
C THR A 321 -18.25 19.73 -36.35
N VAL A 322 -16.95 19.42 -36.41
CA VAL A 322 -15.89 20.26 -36.99
C VAL A 322 -15.52 19.74 -38.38
N ASN A 323 -15.48 20.66 -39.35
CA ASN A 323 -14.97 20.46 -40.69
C ASN A 323 -13.75 21.38 -40.87
N ARG A 324 -12.56 20.78 -40.92
CA ARG A 324 -11.30 21.53 -40.95
C ARG A 324 -11.09 22.20 -42.32
N PRO A 325 -10.62 23.46 -42.37
CA PRO A 325 -10.18 24.09 -43.62
C PRO A 325 -9.17 23.22 -44.35
N ALA A 326 -9.21 23.21 -45.69
CA ALA A 326 -8.22 22.51 -46.51
C ALA A 326 -6.81 23.08 -46.27
N ALA A 327 -5.79 22.27 -46.49
CA ALA A 327 -4.40 22.70 -46.35
C ALA A 327 -4.09 23.92 -47.24
N GLY A 328 -3.52 24.97 -46.64
CA GLY A 328 -3.23 26.25 -47.31
C GLY A 328 -4.32 27.32 -47.16
N GLN A 329 -5.50 26.99 -46.63
CA GLN A 329 -6.56 27.98 -46.35
C GLN A 329 -6.34 28.76 -45.04
N GLY A 330 -5.43 28.30 -44.18
CA GLY A 330 -5.19 28.87 -42.86
C GLY A 330 -6.18 28.39 -41.79
N ASP A 331 -5.83 28.66 -40.54
CA ASP A 331 -6.69 28.36 -39.39
C ASP A 331 -7.88 29.31 -39.34
N VAL A 332 -9.05 28.81 -38.94
CA VAL A 332 -10.29 29.62 -38.86
C VAL A 332 -10.74 29.77 -37.42
N THR A 333 -10.86 31.03 -36.98
CA THR A 333 -11.47 31.38 -35.69
C THR A 333 -13.00 31.35 -35.81
N VAL A 334 -13.67 30.64 -34.90
CA VAL A 334 -15.12 30.53 -34.83
C VAL A 334 -15.60 30.92 -33.44
N THR A 335 -16.64 31.74 -33.36
CA THR A 335 -17.32 32.07 -32.11
C THR A 335 -18.58 31.22 -31.99
N LEU A 336 -18.66 30.46 -30.90
CA LEU A 336 -19.83 29.70 -30.48
C LEU A 336 -20.57 30.49 -29.40
N VAL A 337 -21.87 30.71 -29.60
CA VAL A 337 -22.76 31.35 -28.63
C VAL A 337 -23.66 30.27 -28.03
N ALA A 338 -23.53 30.04 -26.73
CA ALA A 338 -24.50 29.28 -25.95
C ALA A 338 -25.57 30.25 -25.41
N THR A 339 -26.84 29.95 -25.67
CA THR A 339 -27.97 30.55 -24.96
C THR A 339 -28.45 29.56 -23.90
N ILE A 340 -28.27 29.94 -22.63
CA ILE A 340 -28.68 29.19 -21.44
C ILE A 340 -30.04 29.74 -21.00
N ALA A 341 -31.07 28.90 -20.90
CA ALA A 341 -32.43 29.33 -20.60
C ALA A 341 -33.15 28.43 -19.59
N SER A 342 -33.93 29.04 -18.70
CA SER A 342 -34.84 28.37 -17.79
C SER A 342 -36.15 29.15 -17.73
N SER A 343 -37.26 28.50 -18.08
CA SER A 343 -38.56 29.15 -18.32
C SER A 343 -38.45 30.35 -19.29
N THR A 344 -38.71 31.57 -18.80
CA THR A 344 -38.62 32.83 -19.56
C THR A 344 -37.31 33.59 -19.34
N VAL A 345 -36.42 33.10 -18.47
CA VAL A 345 -35.12 33.72 -18.18
C VAL A 345 -34.05 33.09 -19.07
N SER A 346 -33.20 33.92 -19.68
CA SER A 346 -32.09 33.46 -20.49
C SER A 346 -30.87 34.37 -20.37
N ASP A 347 -29.68 33.79 -20.48
CA ASP A 347 -28.41 34.49 -20.57
C ASP A 347 -27.50 33.78 -21.59
N VAL A 348 -26.52 34.50 -22.15
CA VAL A 348 -25.61 34.00 -23.18
C VAL A 348 -24.18 33.84 -22.66
N LYS A 349 -23.46 32.83 -23.16
CA LYS A 349 -22.03 32.63 -22.94
C LYS A 349 -21.33 32.35 -24.26
N THR A 350 -20.28 33.10 -24.55
CA THR A 350 -19.51 32.99 -25.79
C THR A 350 -18.23 32.19 -25.58
N TYR A 351 -17.87 31.39 -26.57
CA TYR A 351 -16.60 30.66 -26.64
C TYR A 351 -15.97 30.92 -27.99
N THR A 352 -14.70 31.32 -27.99
CA THR A 352 -13.92 31.47 -29.22
C THR A 352 -13.01 30.27 -29.37
N VAL A 353 -13.08 29.59 -30.51
CA VAL A 353 -12.24 28.43 -30.85
C VAL A 353 -11.49 28.68 -32.17
N VAL A 354 -10.30 28.10 -32.31
CA VAL A 354 -9.48 28.17 -33.53
C VAL A 354 -9.38 26.79 -34.14
N VAL A 355 -10.09 26.56 -35.24
CA VAL A 355 -10.05 25.30 -35.99
C VAL A 355 -8.81 25.29 -36.88
N LYS A 356 -7.95 24.30 -36.66
CA LYS A 356 -6.73 24.11 -37.43
C LYS A 356 -7.04 23.60 -38.83
N GLN A 357 -6.42 24.21 -39.85
CA GLN A 357 -6.42 23.65 -41.19
C GLN A 357 -5.88 22.21 -41.20
N GLN A 358 -6.21 21.45 -42.24
CA GLN A 358 -5.58 20.15 -42.50
C GLN A 358 -4.06 20.32 -42.70
N LEU A 359 -3.27 19.30 -42.33
CA LEU A 359 -1.82 19.31 -42.54
C LEU A 359 -1.51 19.44 -44.03
N THR A 360 -0.53 20.27 -44.37
CA THR A 360 0.04 20.29 -45.72
C THR A 360 0.77 18.97 -46.01
N ASP A 361 0.96 18.63 -47.28
CA ASP A 361 1.58 17.36 -47.64
C ASP A 361 3.02 17.23 -47.11
N ALA A 362 3.78 18.34 -47.10
CA ALA A 362 5.07 18.42 -46.43
C ALA A 362 4.98 18.19 -44.90
N GLN A 363 3.95 18.71 -44.23
CA GLN A 363 3.73 18.46 -42.81
C GLN A 363 3.34 17.01 -42.52
N LYS A 364 2.55 16.35 -43.39
CA LYS A 364 2.24 14.91 -43.28
C LYS A 364 3.51 14.08 -43.42
N VAL A 365 4.34 14.37 -44.43
CA VAL A 365 5.63 13.71 -44.65
C VAL A 365 6.55 13.86 -43.45
N ALA A 366 6.70 15.08 -42.91
CA ALA A 366 7.53 15.34 -41.74
C ALA A 366 7.01 14.63 -40.48
N ALA A 367 5.69 14.62 -40.25
CA ALA A 367 5.06 13.92 -39.13
C ALA A 367 5.22 12.40 -39.23
N ASP A 368 4.97 11.82 -40.41
CA ASP A 368 5.14 10.39 -40.67
C ASP A 368 6.62 9.98 -40.55
N LYS A 369 7.55 10.80 -41.08
CA LYS A 369 8.99 10.61 -40.92
C LYS A 369 9.42 10.64 -39.45
N ALA A 370 8.87 11.52 -38.62
CA ALA A 370 9.22 11.61 -37.21
C ALA A 370 8.92 10.29 -36.49
N ILE A 371 7.71 9.75 -36.67
CA ILE A 371 7.25 8.52 -36.02
C ILE A 371 7.71 7.23 -36.72
N LEU A 372 8.21 7.28 -37.96
CA LEU A 372 8.59 6.10 -38.72
C LEU A 372 9.67 5.27 -38.02
N GLN A 373 9.39 3.99 -37.83
CA GLN A 373 10.27 2.98 -37.24
C GLN A 373 10.24 1.70 -38.08
N ILE A 374 11.29 0.89 -37.94
CA ILE A 374 11.35 -0.47 -38.46
C ILE A 374 10.81 -1.43 -37.39
N GLY A 375 9.93 -2.35 -37.78
CA GLY A 375 9.51 -3.44 -36.92
C GLY A 375 10.52 -4.58 -36.94
N PHE A 376 10.98 -4.99 -35.76
CA PHE A 376 11.88 -6.12 -35.55
C PHE A 376 11.12 -7.33 -35.01
N SER A 377 11.64 -8.53 -35.25
CA SER A 377 11.01 -9.79 -34.82
C SER A 377 11.72 -10.38 -33.58
N GLY A 378 10.95 -10.83 -32.59
CA GLY A 378 11.50 -11.46 -31.39
C GLY A 378 12.39 -10.52 -30.58
N THR A 379 13.67 -10.88 -30.41
CA THR A 379 14.68 -10.10 -29.70
C THR A 379 15.61 -9.30 -30.63
N ASP A 380 15.30 -9.23 -31.92
CA ASP A 380 16.11 -8.44 -32.86
C ASP A 380 16.10 -6.94 -32.52
N THR A 381 17.21 -6.28 -32.84
CA THR A 381 17.38 -4.83 -32.71
C THR A 381 18.14 -4.28 -33.91
N ALA A 382 18.24 -2.97 -34.06
CA ALA A 382 19.06 -2.37 -35.11
C ALA A 382 20.53 -2.85 -35.10
N GLY A 383 21.11 -3.12 -33.91
CA GLY A 383 22.47 -3.65 -33.78
C GLY A 383 22.60 -5.18 -33.89
N SER A 384 21.48 -5.90 -34.02
CA SER A 384 21.46 -7.36 -34.10
C SER A 384 20.18 -7.83 -34.79
N VAL A 385 20.24 -7.92 -36.12
CA VAL A 385 19.16 -8.44 -36.97
C VAL A 385 19.46 -9.87 -37.37
N THR A 386 18.51 -10.78 -37.14
CA THR A 386 18.58 -12.21 -37.50
C THR A 386 17.38 -12.66 -38.33
N SER A 387 16.28 -11.90 -38.28
CA SER A 387 14.97 -12.26 -38.82
C SER A 387 14.45 -11.21 -39.79
N LYS A 388 13.40 -11.55 -40.55
CA LYS A 388 12.75 -10.61 -41.48
C LYS A 388 12.23 -9.38 -40.74
N LEU A 389 12.42 -8.22 -41.36
CA LEU A 389 11.95 -6.92 -40.87
C LEU A 389 10.53 -6.64 -41.35
N THR A 390 9.77 -5.91 -40.54
CA THR A 390 8.48 -5.32 -40.92
C THR A 390 8.71 -3.86 -41.30
N LEU A 391 8.56 -3.55 -42.59
CA LEU A 391 8.75 -2.21 -43.15
C LEU A 391 7.38 -1.61 -43.49
N PRO A 392 6.94 -0.52 -42.82
CA PRO A 392 5.68 0.14 -43.16
C PRO A 392 5.70 0.72 -44.59
N ALA A 393 4.63 0.48 -45.35
CA ALA A 393 4.41 1.06 -46.69
C ALA A 393 3.55 2.33 -46.68
N LEU A 394 2.89 2.63 -45.54
CA LEU A 394 2.07 3.80 -45.31
C LEU A 394 2.39 4.41 -43.94
N GLY A 395 2.47 5.74 -43.88
CA GLY A 395 2.52 6.52 -42.65
C GLY A 395 1.12 6.78 -42.08
N ALA A 396 1.06 7.15 -40.79
CA ALA A 396 -0.20 7.37 -40.09
C ALA A 396 -1.01 8.57 -40.65
N ASN A 397 -0.34 9.53 -41.30
CA ASN A 397 -0.95 10.69 -41.96
C ASN A 397 -1.14 10.47 -43.47
N GLY A 398 -1.00 9.23 -43.95
CA GLY A 398 -1.27 8.84 -45.33
C GLY A 398 -0.11 9.05 -46.32
N SER A 399 1.12 9.28 -45.85
CA SER A 399 2.29 9.28 -46.74
C SER A 399 2.61 7.85 -47.21
N THR A 400 2.89 7.66 -48.49
CA THR A 400 3.45 6.42 -49.03
C THR A 400 4.92 6.31 -48.64
N ILE A 401 5.37 5.12 -48.26
CA ILE A 401 6.74 4.87 -47.82
C ILE A 401 7.37 3.80 -48.72
N VAL A 402 8.43 4.18 -49.43
CA VAL A 402 9.22 3.30 -50.30
C VAL A 402 10.58 3.05 -49.65
N TRP A 403 11.05 1.81 -49.63
CA TRP A 403 12.29 1.42 -48.96
C TRP A 403 13.36 1.01 -49.98
N TYR A 404 14.60 1.40 -49.71
CA TYR A 404 15.78 1.03 -50.49
C TYR A 404 16.90 0.52 -49.58
N SER A 405 17.51 -0.59 -49.94
CA SER A 405 18.65 -1.16 -49.24
C SER A 405 19.97 -0.78 -49.88
N SER A 406 20.95 -0.39 -49.06
CA SER A 406 22.34 -0.22 -49.50
C SER A 406 23.03 -1.56 -49.85
N ASN A 407 22.42 -2.70 -49.52
CA ASN A 407 22.94 -4.03 -49.83
C ASN A 407 21.79 -5.07 -49.89
N SER A 408 21.17 -5.19 -51.07
CA SER A 408 20.07 -6.12 -51.33
C SER A 408 20.42 -7.60 -51.18
N ALA A 409 21.71 -7.96 -51.21
CA ALA A 409 22.19 -9.33 -50.95
C ALA A 409 22.19 -9.71 -49.46
N VAL A 410 21.97 -8.74 -48.54
CA VAL A 410 21.92 -8.95 -47.09
C VAL A 410 20.57 -8.57 -46.49
N ILE A 411 19.97 -7.46 -46.95
CA ILE A 411 18.56 -7.14 -46.67
C ILE A 411 17.94 -6.61 -47.95
N THR A 412 16.88 -7.24 -48.46
CA THR A 412 16.14 -6.75 -49.63
C THR A 412 15.25 -5.55 -49.28
N ASP A 413 14.80 -4.82 -50.30
CA ASP A 413 13.92 -3.64 -50.13
C ASP A 413 12.58 -3.96 -49.46
N ASN A 414 12.14 -5.22 -49.46
CA ASN A 414 10.94 -5.70 -48.74
C ASN A 414 11.22 -6.22 -47.32
N GLY A 415 12.41 -5.95 -46.79
CA GLY A 415 12.83 -6.32 -45.43
C GLY A 415 13.24 -7.78 -45.24
N THR A 416 13.29 -8.60 -46.31
CA THR A 416 13.75 -9.99 -46.20
C THR A 416 15.26 -10.02 -45.95
N VAL A 417 15.66 -10.66 -44.85
CA VAL A 417 17.05 -10.71 -44.38
C VAL A 417 17.71 -12.00 -44.85
N ILE A 418 18.89 -11.86 -45.44
CA ILE A 418 19.76 -12.95 -45.87
C ILE A 418 21.00 -12.88 -44.98
N ARG A 419 21.11 -13.83 -44.04
CA ARG A 419 22.21 -13.83 -43.07
C ARG A 419 23.53 -14.21 -43.74
N PRO A 420 24.64 -13.49 -43.47
CA PRO A 420 25.98 -13.87 -43.93
C PRO A 420 26.36 -15.28 -43.45
N ALA A 421 27.20 -15.99 -44.21
CA ALA A 421 27.69 -17.30 -43.81
C ALA A 421 28.57 -17.23 -42.55
N ALA A 422 28.57 -18.30 -41.74
CA ALA A 422 29.40 -18.38 -40.55
C ALA A 422 30.88 -18.16 -40.87
N GLY A 423 31.57 -17.35 -40.06
CA GLY A 423 32.96 -16.94 -40.26
C GLY A 423 33.15 -15.72 -41.19
N THR A 424 32.11 -15.23 -41.87
CA THR A 424 32.23 -14.03 -42.75
C THR A 424 32.05 -12.69 -42.03
N GLY A 425 31.65 -12.73 -40.76
CA GLY A 425 31.37 -11.57 -39.92
C GLY A 425 30.01 -10.92 -40.20
N ASP A 426 29.51 -10.21 -39.20
CA ASP A 426 28.28 -9.42 -39.31
C ASP A 426 28.39 -8.37 -40.44
N LYS A 427 27.26 -8.00 -41.06
CA LYS A 427 27.21 -7.02 -42.14
C LYS A 427 26.30 -5.86 -41.78
N THR A 428 26.83 -4.65 -41.94
CA THR A 428 26.05 -3.41 -41.79
C THR A 428 25.34 -3.08 -43.10
N VAL A 429 24.06 -2.74 -43.02
CA VAL A 429 23.20 -2.33 -44.14
C VAL A 429 22.45 -1.08 -43.74
N THR A 430 22.39 -0.09 -44.61
CA THR A 430 21.55 1.10 -44.43
C THR A 430 20.28 0.93 -45.24
N LEU A 431 19.13 0.84 -44.56
CA LEU A 431 17.83 0.97 -45.21
C LEU A 431 17.43 2.44 -45.24
N THR A 432 17.05 2.94 -46.42
CA THR A 432 16.55 4.30 -46.60
C THR A 432 15.06 4.25 -46.94
N ALA A 433 14.24 4.80 -46.06
CA ALA A 433 12.84 5.10 -46.35
C ALA A 433 12.76 6.43 -47.11
N ILE A 434 11.99 6.47 -48.19
CA ILE A 434 11.51 7.67 -48.86
C ILE A 434 10.03 7.81 -48.53
N ILE A 435 9.68 8.85 -47.78
CA ILE A 435 8.34 9.17 -47.32
C ILE A 435 7.76 10.23 -48.26
N ILE A 436 6.64 9.95 -48.91
CA ILE A 436 6.07 10.75 -49.99
C ILE A 436 4.59 11.04 -49.72
N ASN A 437 4.16 12.29 -49.84
CA ASN A 437 2.74 12.64 -49.91
C ASN A 437 2.55 13.64 -51.05
N ASN A 438 1.80 13.26 -52.08
CA ASN A 438 1.67 13.99 -53.35
C ASN A 438 3.04 14.40 -53.92
N THR A 439 3.37 15.69 -53.93
CA THR A 439 4.64 16.23 -54.45
C THR A 439 5.71 16.44 -53.37
N ALA A 440 5.34 16.37 -52.08
CA ALA A 440 6.29 16.49 -50.98
C ALA A 440 6.95 15.14 -50.69
N PHE A 441 8.26 15.15 -50.43
CA PHE A 441 8.99 13.96 -50.02
C PHE A 441 10.15 14.29 -49.08
N GLU A 442 10.50 13.35 -48.21
CA GLU A 442 11.71 13.35 -47.40
C GLU A 442 12.27 11.92 -47.28
N SER A 443 13.54 11.79 -46.90
CA SER A 443 14.16 10.50 -46.59
C SER A 443 14.50 10.33 -45.11
N LYS A 444 14.56 9.07 -44.65
CA LYS A 444 15.05 8.67 -43.32
C LYS A 444 15.88 7.39 -43.45
N ALA A 445 17.14 7.45 -43.02
CA ALA A 445 18.06 6.33 -43.05
C ALA A 445 18.08 5.58 -41.71
N PHE A 446 18.18 4.25 -41.79
CA PHE A 446 18.28 3.33 -40.65
C PHE A 446 19.46 2.39 -40.87
N THR A 447 20.49 2.51 -40.02
CA THR A 447 21.66 1.62 -40.07
C THR A 447 21.39 0.38 -39.23
N LEU A 448 21.51 -0.79 -39.86
CA LEU A 448 21.22 -2.10 -39.28
C LEU A 448 22.43 -3.02 -39.36
N THR A 449 22.64 -3.88 -38.37
CA THR A 449 23.71 -4.89 -38.36
C THR A 449 23.09 -6.28 -38.40
N VAL A 450 23.21 -6.97 -39.54
CA VAL A 450 22.75 -8.35 -39.72
C VAL A 450 23.80 -9.31 -39.20
N LYS A 451 23.38 -10.20 -38.30
CA LYS A 451 24.24 -11.23 -37.72
C LYS A 451 24.49 -12.37 -38.71
N GLN A 452 25.76 -12.75 -38.85
CA GLN A 452 26.13 -13.98 -39.55
C GLN A 452 25.41 -15.21 -38.96
N LEU A 453 25.32 -16.30 -39.72
CA LEU A 453 24.85 -17.58 -39.21
C LEU A 453 25.73 -18.08 -38.03
N PRO A 454 25.17 -18.85 -37.07
CA PRO A 454 25.90 -19.35 -35.92
C PRO A 454 27.07 -20.28 -36.30
#